data_AF-A0A1Q5MCF2-F1
#
_entry.id   AF-A0A1Q5MCF2-F1
#
_cell.length_a   1.000
_cell.length_b   1.000
_cell.length_c   1.000
_cell.angle_alpha   90.00
_cell.angle_beta   90.00
_cell.angle_gamma   90.00
#
_symmetry.space_group_name_H-M   'P 1'
#
loop_
_entity.id
_entity.type
_entity.pdbx_description
1 polymer ?
#
loop_
_entity_poly.entity_id
_entity_poly.type
_entity_poly.pdbx_seq_one_letter_code
_entity_poly.pdbx_strand_id
1 'polypeptide(L)' 'MEREGHQPVPRGHSEEIAVDGETEPVVVKLGVWVSNTTSRRDKLSADQLAALAELGMDWA' A
#
# COMPACT_ATOMS: atom_id res chain seq x y z
N MET A 1 13.98 17.32 6.01
CA MET A 1 12.92 16.87 5.07
C MET A 1 12.52 15.50 5.56
N GLU A 2 11.75 15.47 6.64
CA GLU A 2 11.38 14.24 7.35
C GLU A 2 9.85 14.29 7.45
N ARG A 3 9.17 13.51 6.61
CA ARG A 3 7.71 13.37 6.65
C ARG A 3 7.39 12.15 7.50
N GLU A 4 7.74 12.25 8.77
CA GLU A 4 7.20 11.38 9.81
C GLU A 4 5.78 11.86 10.11
N GLY A 5 4.79 11.04 9.79
CA GLY A 5 3.40 11.47 9.83
C GLY A 5 2.46 10.47 9.17
N HIS A 6 2.36 9.31 9.81
CA HIS A 6 1.21 8.41 9.84
C HIS A 6 -0.11 9.14 9.47
N GLN A 7 -0.52 9.05 8.21
CA GLN A 7 -1.80 9.59 7.74
C GLN A 7 -2.46 8.54 6.85
N PRO A 8 -3.71 8.13 7.12
CA PRO A 8 -4.41 7.17 6.28
C PRO A 8 -4.39 7.67 4.84
N VAL A 9 -3.78 6.88 3.95
CA VAL A 9 -3.65 7.19 2.53
C VAL A 9 -5.03 7.65 2.03
N PRO A 10 -5.19 8.92 1.61
CA PRO A 10 -6.48 9.41 1.15
C PRO A 10 -6.97 8.50 0.03
N ARG A 11 -8.27 8.18 0.01
CA ARG A 11 -8.81 7.17 -0.92
C ARG A 11 -8.52 7.49 -2.40
N GLY A 12 -8.34 8.77 -2.74
CA GLY A 12 -7.98 9.23 -4.09
C GLY A 12 -6.48 9.24 -4.41
N HIS A 13 -5.62 8.87 -3.47
CA HIS A 13 -4.18 8.89 -3.66
C HIS A 13 -3.76 7.87 -4.72
N SER A 14 -2.98 8.33 -5.69
CA SER A 14 -2.46 7.52 -6.79
C SER A 14 -0.95 7.71 -6.88
N GLU A 15 -0.23 6.61 -7.03
CA GLU A 15 1.23 6.56 -7.16
C GLU A 15 1.60 6.04 -8.54
N GLU A 16 2.64 6.61 -9.15
CA GLU A 16 3.22 6.10 -10.38
C GLU A 16 4.33 5.11 -10.01
N ILE A 17 4.13 3.83 -10.32
CA ILE A 17 5.12 2.78 -10.06
C ILE A 17 5.73 2.30 -11.37
N ALA A 18 7.07 2.27 -11.42
CA ALA A 18 7.78 1.56 -12.47
C ALA A 18 7.72 0.05 -12.16
N VAL A 19 7.04 -0.71 -13.01
CA VAL A 19 6.98 -2.17 -12.91
C VAL A 19 8.09 -2.74 -13.77
N ASP A 20 8.90 -3.63 -13.21
CA ASP A 20 10.00 -4.27 -13.94
C ASP A 20 9.43 -5.05 -15.14
N GLY A 21 9.74 -4.59 -16.35
CA GLY A 21 9.20 -5.12 -17.61
C GLY A 21 8.21 -4.22 -18.35
N GLU A 22 7.75 -3.11 -17.77
CA GLU A 22 6.94 -2.10 -18.46
C GLU A 22 7.73 -0.82 -18.73
N THR A 23 7.63 -0.32 -19.96
CA THR A 23 8.34 0.90 -20.40
C THR A 23 7.72 2.18 -19.85
N GLU A 24 6.45 2.14 -19.46
CA GLU A 24 5.72 3.29 -18.91
C GLU A 24 5.28 3.03 -17.47
N PRO A 25 5.37 4.04 -16.58
CA PRO A 25 4.96 3.88 -15.19
C PRO A 25 3.44 3.66 -15.09
N VAL A 26 3.04 2.74 -14.21
CA VAL A 26 1.64 2.40 -13.99
C VAL A 26 1.09 3.23 -12.83
N VAL A 27 -0.06 3.88 -13.06
CA VAL A 27 -0.78 4.60 -12.01
C VAL A 27 -1.54 3.61 -11.13
N VAL A 28 -1.10 3.47 -9.88
CA VAL A 28 -1.77 2.67 -8.86
C VAL A 28 -2.53 3.55 -7.90
N LYS A 29 -3.84 3.32 -7.77
CA LYS A 29 -4.69 3.97 -6.76
C LYS A 29 -4.40 3.39 -5.37
N LEU A 30 -3.32 3.84 -4.74
CA LEU A 30 -2.84 3.31 -3.46
C LEU A 30 -3.92 3.38 -2.37
N GLY A 31 -4.69 4.48 -2.30
CA GLY A 31 -5.77 4.60 -1.30
C GLY A 31 -6.87 3.54 -1.47
N VAL A 32 -7.15 3.15 -2.72
CA VAL A 32 -8.10 2.06 -3.03
C VAL A 32 -7.50 0.71 -2.69
N TRP A 33 -6.23 0.49 -3.03
CA TRP A 33 -5.51 -0.74 -2.72
C TRP A 33 -5.47 -0.99 -1.21
N VAL A 34 -5.03 0.00 -0.42
CA VAL A 34 -5.01 -0.08 1.05
C VAL A 34 -6.38 -0.45 1.60
N SER A 35 -7.45 0.24 1.16
CA SER A 35 -8.82 -0.07 1.59
C SER A 35 -9.24 -1.51 1.29
N ASN A 36 -8.85 -2.03 0.12
CA ASN A 36 -9.17 -3.41 -0.29
C ASN A 36 -8.38 -4.43 0.53
N THR A 37 -7.08 -4.18 0.72
CA THR A 37 -6.17 -5.05 1.47
C THR A 37 -6.61 -5.15 2.94
N THR A 38 -6.92 -4.03 3.59
CA THR A 38 -7.47 -4.03 4.96
C THR A 38 -8.79 -4.79 5.04
N SER A 39 -9.69 -4.63 4.05
CA SER A 39 -10.99 -5.32 4.02
C SER A 39 -10.88 -6.84 3.80
N ARG A 40 -9.73 -7.31 3.27
CA ARG A 40 -9.44 -8.72 3.00
C ARG A 40 -8.32 -9.25 3.88
N ARG A 41 -8.05 -8.58 5.00
CA ARG A 41 -6.97 -8.95 5.94
C ARG A 41 -7.07 -10.41 6.37
N ASP A 42 -8.29 -10.92 6.53
CA ASP A 42 -8.61 -12.30 6.85
C ASP A 42 -8.09 -13.33 5.84
N LYS A 43 -7.76 -12.89 4.62
CA LYS A 43 -7.24 -13.73 3.54
C LYS A 43 -5.73 -13.60 3.33
N LEU A 44 -5.07 -12.75 4.10
CA LEU A 44 -3.62 -12.55 4.01
C LEU A 44 -2.90 -13.63 4.83
N SER A 45 -1.77 -14.10 4.31
CA SER A 45 -0.88 -14.97 5.08
C SER A 45 -0.15 -14.18 6.17
N ALA A 46 0.39 -14.89 7.16
CA ALA A 46 1.20 -14.27 8.20
C ALA A 46 2.40 -13.50 7.62
N ASP A 47 3.05 -14.05 6.58
CA ASP A 47 4.19 -13.40 5.92
C ASP A 47 3.78 -12.10 5.21
N GLN A 48 2.59 -12.07 4.59
CA GLN A 48 2.07 -10.86 3.96
C GLN A 48 1.76 -9.78 4.99
N LEU A 49 1.17 -10.17 6.13
CA LEU A 49 0.89 -9.24 7.23
C LEU A 49 2.20 -8.70 7.83
N ALA A 50 3.20 -9.56 8.05
CA ALA A 50 4.51 -9.14 8.54
C ALA A 50 5.18 -8.13 7.60
N ALA A 51 5.18 -8.40 6.30
CA ALA A 51 5.73 -7.47 5.30
C ALA A 51 4.98 -6.12 5.29
N LEU A 52 3.65 -6.13 5.46
CA LEU A 52 2.86 -4.90 5.55
C LEU A 52 3.16 -4.11 6.84
N ALA A 53 3.35 -4.81 7.97
CA ALA A 53 3.73 -4.20 9.23
C ALA A 53 5.13 -3.55 9.16
N GLU A 54 6.09 -4.20 8.50
CA GLU A 54 7.42 -3.64 8.24
C GLU A 54 7.36 -2.35 7.39
N LEU A 55 6.35 -2.24 6.52
CA LEU A 55 6.08 -1.04 5.73
C LEU A 55 5.30 0.04 6.50
N GLY A 56 4.98 -0.17 7.78
CA GLY A 56 4.29 0.79 8.64
C GLY A 56 2.76 0.71 8.60
N MET A 57 2.18 -0.41 8.17
CA MET A 57 0.73 -0.63 8.28
C MET A 57 0.38 -1.16 9.68
N ASP A 58 0.01 -0.26 10.60
CA ASP A 58 -0.30 -0.61 12.00
C ASP A 58 -1.48 -1.58 12.19
N TRP A 59 -2.27 -1.81 11.14
CA TRP A 59 -3.40 -2.76 11.17
C TRP A 59 -3.02 -4.17 10.73
N ALA A 60 -1.83 -4.37 10.17
CA ALA A 60 -1.36 -5.64 9.64
C ALA A 60 -0.81 -6.56 10.74
#